data_AF-A0A523ANQ4-F1
#
_entry.id   AF-A0A523ANQ4-F1
#
_cell.length_a   1.000
_cell.length_b   1.000
_cell.length_c   1.000
_cell.angle_alpha   90.00
_cell.angle_beta   90.00
_cell.angle_gamma   90.00
#
_symmetry.space_group_name_H-M   'P 1'
#
loop_
_entity.id
_entity.type
_entity.pdbx_description
1 polymer ?
#
loop_
_entity_poly.entity_id
_entity_poly.type
_entity_poly.pdbx_seq_one_letter_code
_entity_poly.pdbx_strand_id
1 'polypeptide(L)' 'MEITRCISCGSMLVGAEYVSFPCPNCGERINRCKRCRRLSNKYRCSCGFVGP' A
#
# COMPACT_ATOMS: atom_id res chain seq x y z
N MET A 1 -5.54 -17.09 -7.23
CA MET A 1 -5.99 -15.79 -6.68
C MET A 1 -4.79 -15.13 -6.03
N GLU A 2 -4.24 -14.07 -6.62
CA GLU A 2 -3.20 -13.27 -5.97
C GLU A 2 -3.85 -12.42 -4.86
N ILE A 3 -3.65 -12.83 -3.62
CA ILE A 3 -4.12 -12.09 -2.45
C ILE A 3 -3.12 -10.97 -2.18
N THR A 4 -3.43 -9.78 -2.67
CA THR A 4 -2.62 -8.59 -2.37
C THR A 4 -3.04 -8.04 -1.01
N ARG A 5 -2.09 -7.62 -0.17
CA ARG A 5 -2.37 -7.04 1.15
C ARG A 5 -1.96 -5.58 1.20
N CYS A 6 -2.70 -4.78 1.96
CA CYS A 6 -2.32 -3.38 2.20
C CYS A 6 -1.07 -3.32 3.09
N ILE A 7 -0.06 -2.55 2.67
CA ILE A 7 1.17 -2.44 3.45
C ILE A 7 1.01 -1.64 4.77
N SER A 8 -0.03 -0.81 4.89
CA SER A 8 -0.30 -0.03 6.11
C SER A 8 -1.07 -0.81 7.16
N CYS A 9 -2.11 -1.55 6.74
CA CYS A 9 -3.06 -2.18 7.68
C CYS A 9 -3.17 -3.70 7.55
N GLY A 10 -2.50 -4.31 6.57
CA GLY A 10 -2.55 -5.76 6.34
C GLY A 10 -3.86 -6.29 5.77
N SER A 11 -4.88 -5.45 5.55
CA SER A 11 -6.17 -5.87 5.00
C SER A 11 -6.00 -6.51 3.62
N MET A 12 -6.75 -7.59 3.36
CA MET A 12 -6.84 -8.18 2.03
C MET A 12 -7.42 -7.16 1.06
N LEU A 13 -6.73 -6.99 -0.05
CA LEU A 13 -7.15 -6.19 -1.17
C LEU A 13 -7.80 -7.14 -2.18
N VAL A 14 -9.12 -7.04 -2.30
CA VAL A 14 -9.93 -7.89 -3.18
C VAL A 14 -10.61 -6.99 -4.20
N GLY A 15 -10.35 -7.22 -5.49
CA GLY A 15 -10.97 -6.44 -6.58
C GLY A 15 -10.36 -5.04 -6.80
N ALA A 16 -11.09 -4.14 -7.45
CA ALA A 16 -10.59 -2.84 -7.92
C ALA A 16 -10.49 -1.72 -6.85
N GLU A 17 -10.77 -2.01 -5.57
CA GLU A 17 -10.86 -1.01 -4.50
C GLU A 17 -9.50 -0.67 -3.84
N TYR A 18 -8.39 -1.08 -4.47
CA TYR A 18 -7.04 -0.74 -4.05
C TYR A 18 -6.25 -0.07 -5.16
N VAL A 19 -5.21 0.66 -4.77
CA VAL A 19 -4.27 1.24 -5.72
C VAL A 19 -2.90 0.60 -5.55
N SER A 20 -2.23 0.41 -6.68
CA SER A 20 -0.84 0.00 -6.76
C SER A 20 -0.03 1.15 -7.35
N PHE A 21 1.04 1.55 -6.68
CA PHE A 21 1.95 2.59 -7.16
C PHE A 21 3.40 2.23 -6.80
N PRO A 22 4.39 2.65 -7.60
CA PRO A 22 5.80 2.43 -7.26
C PRO A 22 6.22 3.33 -6.09
N CYS A 23 7.08 2.81 -5.22
CA CYS A 23 7.71 3.57 -4.16
C CYS A 23 8.61 4.66 -4.77
N PRO A 24 8.53 5.93 -4.32
CA PRO A 24 9.38 6.99 -4.86
C PRO A 24 10.88 6.81 -4.53
N ASN A 25 11.21 5.98 -3.54
CA ASN A 25 12.60 5.77 -3.10
C ASN A 25 13.28 4.58 -3.79
N CYS A 26 12.59 3.44 -3.92
CA CYS A 26 13.17 2.20 -4.46
C CYS A 26 12.43 1.63 -5.68
N GLY A 27 11.29 2.20 -6.08
CA GLY A 27 10.48 1.70 -7.20
C GLY A 27 9.62 0.48 -6.87
N GLU A 28 9.66 -0.05 -5.64
CA GLU A 28 8.89 -1.24 -5.26
C GLU A 28 7.38 -1.02 -5.35
N ARG A 29 6.63 -2.04 -5.80
CA ARG A 29 5.17 -1.95 -5.92
C ARG A 29 4.51 -1.92 -4.55
N ILE A 30 3.90 -0.78 -4.22
CA ILE A 30 3.15 -0.56 -3.00
C ILE A 30 1.66 -0.67 -3.29
N ASN A 31 0.97 -1.51 -2.52
CA ASN A 31 -0.47 -1.69 -2.60
C ASN A 31 -1.15 -1.09 -1.36
N ARG A 32 -2.08 -0.15 -1.56
CA ARG A 32 -2.83 0.48 -0.46
C ARG A 32 -4.33 0.44 -0.68
N CYS A 33 -5.06 0.13 0.40
CA CYS A 33 -6.52 0.20 0.40
C CYS A 33 -7.00 1.66 0.41
N LYS A 34 -8.20 1.86 -0.12
CA LYS A 34 -8.91 3.15 -0.12
C LYS A 34 -9.00 3.80 1.26
N ARG A 35 -9.22 2.99 2.31
CA ARG A 35 -9.35 3.46 3.69
C ARG A 35 -8.04 4.05 4.23
N CYS A 36 -6.92 3.36 4.07
CA CYS A 36 -5.61 3.89 4.50
C CYS A 36 -5.20 5.13 3.70
N ARG A 37 -5.54 5.20 2.41
CA ARG A 37 -5.35 6.43 1.62
C ARG A 37 -6.20 7.59 2.12
N ARG A 38 -7.48 7.35 2.43
CA ARG A 38 -8.39 8.39 2.91
C ARG A 38 -8.01 8.91 4.29
N LEU A 39 -7.42 8.05 5.13
CA LEU A 39 -6.95 8.40 6.47
C LEU A 39 -5.49 8.88 6.49
N SER A 40 -4.80 8.91 5.34
CA SER A 40 -3.36 9.20 5.27
C SER A 40 -2.53 8.38 6.28
N ASN A 41 -2.90 7.10 6.42
CA ASN A 41 -2.23 6.20 7.36
C ASN A 41 -0.80 5.96 6.91
N LYS A 42 0.17 6.15 7.80
CA LYS A 42 1.57 5.92 7.47
C LYS A 42 1.78 4.52 6.90
N TYR A 43 2.62 4.42 5.89
CA TYR A 43 3.06 3.17 5.29
C TYR A 43 4.57 3.10 5.31
N ARG A 44 5.11 1.91 5.57
CA ARG A 44 6.55 1.66 5.53
C ARG A 44 6.85 0.75 4.35
N CYS A 45 7.66 1.25 3.43
CA CYS A 45 8.23 0.43 2.36
C CYS A 45 9.42 -0.39 2.88
N SER A 46 9.73 -1.50 2.22
CA SER A 46 10.86 -2.38 2.54
C SER A 46 12.21 -1.66 2.50
N CYS A 47 12.34 -0.61 1.69
CA CYS A 47 13.54 0.24 1.65
C CYS A 47 13.69 1.19 2.87
N GLY A 48 12.74 1.18 3.81
CA GLY A 48 12.73 2.05 4.98
C GLY A 48 12.01 3.38 4.79
N PHE A 49 11.55 3.70 3.58
CA PHE A 49 10.75 4.90 3.33
C PHE A 49 9.41 4.84 4.07
N VAL A 50 9.09 5.89 4.83
CA VAL A 50 7.81 6.04 5.53
C VAL A 50 7.02 7.18 4.91
N GLY A 51 5.97 6.84 4.17
CA GLY A 51 5.06 7.82 3.56
C GLY A 51 3.71 7.89 4.28
N PRO A 52 2.92 8.96 4.09
CA PRO A 52 1.52 9.03 4.52
C PRO A 52 0.60 8.19 3.61
#